data_AF-A0A2P6VT91-F1
#
_entry.id   AF-A0A2P6VT91-F1
#
_cell.length_a   1.000
_cell.length_b   1.000
_cell.length_c   1.000
_cell.angle_alpha   90.00
_cell.angle_beta   90.00
_cell.angle_gamma   90.00
#
_symmetry.space_group_name_H-M   'P 1'
#
loop_
_entity.id
_entity.type
_entity.pdbx_description
1 polymer ?
#
loop_
_entity_poly.entity_id
_entity_poly.type
_entity_poly.pdbx_seq_one_letter_code
_entity_poly.pdbx_strand_id
1 'polypeptide(L)'
;MPAWVDEVLSLSLALTQPQLLGLAFLLGSFAVASLSDLKRLSAQREFLEVWILFTLGVLAYDGITLWQAGWQLWPVAVAKWTAIAVLGALSWERVGAVFSLARADVWACTAAASLLSPLLVLGFWLVLKLVAGGLRPLLARGAGPWPFMPVVTLSVVLVGLGGMLAPGGNLALFGWL
;
A
#
# COMPACT_ATOMS: atom_id res chain seq x y z
N MET A 1 12.50 -16.45 20.17
CA MET A 1 11.36 -15.52 20.12
C MET A 1 10.13 -16.29 19.64
N PRO A 2 8.89 -15.85 19.93
CA PRO A 2 7.71 -16.44 19.31
C PRO A 2 7.80 -16.32 17.78
N ALA A 3 7.41 -17.36 17.04
CA ALA A 3 7.54 -17.41 15.58
C ALA A 3 6.83 -16.25 14.85
N TRP A 4 5.76 -15.70 15.45
CA TRP A 4 5.04 -14.55 14.89
C TRP A 4 5.87 -13.26 14.90
N VAL A 5 6.89 -13.13 15.76
CA VAL A 5 7.75 -11.94 15.82
C VAL A 5 8.62 -11.87 14.56
N ASP A 6 9.18 -13.01 14.16
CA ASP A 6 10.03 -13.09 12.97
C ASP A 6 9.21 -12.77 11.70
N GLU A 7 7.95 -13.21 11.65
CA GLU A 7 7.02 -12.88 10.55
C GLU A 7 6.62 -11.40 10.53
N VAL A 8 6.41 -10.78 11.69
CA VAL A 8 6.12 -9.34 11.77
C VAL A 8 7.29 -8.50 11.28
N LEU A 9 8.52 -8.91 11.60
CA LEU A 9 9.76 -8.22 11.24
C LEU A 9 10.31 -8.65 9.87
N SER A 10 9.58 -9.49 9.14
CA SER A 10 9.99 -9.95 7.82
C SER A 10 9.93 -8.81 6.81
N LEU A 11 11.08 -8.55 6.17
CA LEU A 11 11.19 -7.69 4.98
C LEU A 11 10.84 -8.44 3.68
N SER A 12 10.56 -9.74 3.77
CA SER A 12 10.21 -10.54 2.60
C SER A 12 8.80 -10.22 2.16
N LEU A 13 8.65 -9.82 0.90
CA LEU A 13 7.36 -9.66 0.26
C LEU A 13 6.98 -10.95 -0.47
N ALA A 14 6.49 -11.94 0.28
CA ALA A 14 5.99 -13.19 -0.26
C ALA A 14 4.50 -13.06 -0.60
N LEU A 15 4.19 -12.64 -1.83
CA LEU A 15 2.81 -12.53 -2.31
C LEU A 15 2.33 -13.85 -2.89
N THR A 16 1.11 -14.24 -2.53
CA THR A 16 0.41 -15.32 -3.23
C THR A 16 0.03 -14.89 -4.64
N GLN A 17 -0.28 -15.83 -5.52
CA GLN A 17 -0.66 -15.48 -6.90
C GLN A 17 -1.89 -14.55 -6.99
N PRO A 18 -2.96 -14.72 -6.18
CA PRO A 18 -4.03 -13.73 -6.10
C PRO A 18 -3.56 -12.35 -5.67
N GLN A 19 -2.62 -12.25 -4.73
CA GLN A 19 -2.08 -10.97 -4.27
C GLN A 19 -1.17 -10.31 -5.32
N LEU A 20 -0.43 -11.10 -6.12
CA LEU A 20 0.34 -10.58 -7.27
C LEU A 20 -0.56 -9.99 -8.35
N LEU A 21 -1.66 -10.68 -8.68
CA LEU A 21 -2.68 -10.14 -9.58
C LEU A 21 -3.33 -8.88 -9.00
N GLY A 22 -3.61 -8.89 -7.70
CA GLY A 22 -4.10 -7.71 -6.98
C GLY A 22 -3.11 -6.53 -7.02
N LEU A 23 -1.81 -6.79 -6.88
CA LEU A 23 -0.76 -5.78 -6.99
C LEU A 23 -0.73 -5.19 -8.40
N ALA A 24 -0.76 -6.03 -9.43
CA ALA A 24 -0.78 -5.58 -10.82
C ALA A 24 -2.02 -4.73 -11.12
N PHE A 25 -3.18 -5.16 -10.64
CA PHE A 25 -4.42 -4.38 -10.72
C PHE A 25 -4.29 -3.02 -10.01
N LEU A 26 -3.78 -2.99 -8.78
CA LEU A 26 -3.59 -1.75 -8.03
C LEU A 26 -2.63 -0.80 -8.73
N LEU A 27 -1.49 -1.28 -9.21
CA LEU A 27 -0.53 -0.48 -9.97
C LEU A 27 -1.16 0.11 -11.22
N GLY A 28 -1.96 -0.66 -11.95
CA GLY A 28 -2.76 -0.16 -13.07
C GLY A 28 -3.73 0.94 -12.63
N SER A 29 -4.48 0.71 -11.56
CA SER A 29 -5.44 1.69 -11.02
C SER A 29 -4.75 2.99 -10.59
N PHE A 30 -3.58 2.91 -9.94
CA PHE A 30 -2.82 4.08 -9.50
C PHE A 30 -2.18 4.82 -10.67
N ALA A 31 -1.72 4.12 -11.71
CA ALA A 31 -1.21 4.75 -12.92
C ALA A 31 -2.31 5.55 -13.63
N VAL A 32 -3.51 4.97 -13.78
CA VAL A 32 -4.65 5.67 -14.37
C VAL A 32 -5.09 6.84 -13.49
N ALA A 33 -5.17 6.67 -12.17
CA ALA A 33 -5.50 7.74 -11.24
C ALA A 33 -4.45 8.87 -11.26
N SER A 34 -3.16 8.53 -11.34
CA SER A 34 -2.06 9.50 -11.47
C SER A 34 -2.19 10.31 -12.77
N LEU A 35 -2.49 9.66 -13.89
CA LEU A 35 -2.72 10.35 -15.16
C LEU A 35 -4.00 11.22 -15.12
N SER A 36 -5.05 10.73 -14.47
CA SER A 36 -6.29 11.47 -14.24
C SER A 36 -6.06 12.73 -13.40
N ASP A 37 -5.30 12.62 -12.32
CA ASP A 37 -4.91 13.75 -11.45
C ASP A 37 -4.10 14.79 -12.21
N LEU A 38 -3.08 14.36 -12.96
CA LEU A 38 -2.24 15.25 -13.76
C LEU A 38 -3.06 15.98 -14.84
N LYS A 39 -4.07 15.32 -15.42
CA LYS A 39 -4.97 15.90 -16.42
C LYS A 39 -6.21 16.58 -15.83
N ARG A 40 -6.36 16.63 -14.51
CA ARG A 40 -7.51 17.21 -13.77
C ARG A 40 -8.87 16.64 -14.19
N LEU A 41 -8.96 15.33 -14.36
CA LEU A 41 -10.20 14.62 -14.73
C LEU A 41 -11.00 14.21 -13.49
N SER A 42 -12.33 14.09 -13.62
CA SER A 42 -13.28 13.88 -12.51
C SER A 42 -13.41 12.44 -12.01
N ALA A 43 -12.61 11.49 -12.53
CA ALA A 43 -12.77 10.06 -12.25
C ALA A 43 -12.37 9.62 -10.82
N GLN A 44 -11.94 10.54 -9.96
CA GLN A 44 -11.40 10.24 -8.62
C GLN A 44 -12.38 9.51 -7.69
N ARG A 45 -13.69 9.75 -7.83
CA ARG A 45 -14.71 9.09 -6.98
C ARG A 45 -14.83 7.60 -7.26
N GLU A 46 -14.71 7.20 -8.53
CA GLU A 46 -14.83 5.80 -8.93
C GLU A 46 -13.65 4.97 -8.40
N PHE A 47 -12.44 5.54 -8.41
CA PHE A 47 -11.27 4.86 -7.86
C PHE A 47 -11.32 4.68 -6.34
N LEU A 48 -11.90 5.63 -5.61
CA LEU A 48 -12.10 5.48 -4.17
C LEU A 48 -12.89 4.21 -3.84
N GLU A 49 -13.98 3.95 -4.55
CA GLU A 49 -14.81 2.76 -4.36
C GLU A 49 -14.02 1.48 -4.66
N VAL A 50 -13.23 1.49 -5.74
CA VAL A 50 -12.33 0.38 -6.09
C VAL A 50 -11.32 0.10 -4.99
N TRP A 51 -10.67 1.12 -4.41
CA TRP A 51 -9.68 0.91 -3.35
C TRP A 51 -10.28 0.46 -2.03
N ILE A 52 -11.48 0.91 -1.69
CA ILE A 52 -12.23 0.40 -0.53
C ILE A 52 -12.53 -1.08 -0.75
N LEU A 53 -13.14 -1.44 -1.88
CA LEU A 53 -13.48 -2.83 -2.20
C LEU A 53 -12.24 -3.72 -2.24
N PHE A 54 -11.14 -3.23 -2.82
CA PHE A 54 -9.86 -3.94 -2.84
C PHE A 54 -9.35 -4.20 -1.42
N THR A 55 -9.30 -3.17 -0.57
CA THR A 55 -8.85 -3.29 0.82
C THR A 55 -9.69 -4.31 1.58
N LEU A 56 -11.02 -4.25 1.45
CA LEU A 56 -11.94 -5.18 2.09
C LEU A 56 -11.77 -6.61 1.56
N GLY A 57 -11.54 -6.76 0.25
CA GLY A 57 -11.25 -8.04 -0.38
C GLY A 57 -9.97 -8.68 0.18
N VAL A 58 -8.89 -7.91 0.32
CA VAL A 58 -7.64 -8.39 0.91
C VAL A 58 -7.80 -8.68 2.41
N LEU A 59 -8.55 -7.87 3.16
CA LEU A 59 -8.88 -8.14 4.56
C LEU A 59 -9.65 -9.46 4.72
N ALA A 60 -10.65 -9.70 3.87
CA ALA A 60 -11.39 -10.95 3.86
C ALA A 60 -10.50 -12.14 3.48
N TYR A 61 -9.62 -11.97 2.50
CA TYR A 61 -8.64 -12.98 2.10
C TYR A 61 -7.67 -13.33 3.25
N ASP A 62 -7.10 -12.32 3.93
CA ASP A 62 -6.27 -12.50 5.12
C ASP A 62 -7.05 -13.23 6.23
N GLY A 63 -8.34 -12.91 6.42
CA GLY A 63 -9.19 -13.60 7.39
C GLY A 63 -9.42 -15.09 7.05
N ILE A 64 -9.69 -15.40 5.78
CA ILE A 64 -9.88 -16.78 5.30
C ILE A 64 -8.58 -17.59 5.46
N THR A 65 -7.44 -17.01 5.09
CA THR A 65 -6.13 -17.68 5.22
C THR A 65 -5.77 -17.95 6.68
N LEU A 66 -6.04 -17.00 7.60
CA LEU A 66 -5.87 -17.22 9.04
C LEU A 66 -6.76 -18.33 9.57
N TRP A 67 -8.03 -18.37 9.13
CA TRP A 67 -8.96 -19.42 9.54
C TRP A 67 -8.49 -20.80 9.08
N GLN A 68 -8.05 -20.92 7.83
CA GLN A 68 -7.48 -22.16 7.29
C GLN A 68 -6.17 -22.58 7.98
N ALA A 69 -5.35 -21.61 8.41
CA ALA A 69 -4.11 -21.84 9.15
C ALA A 69 -4.31 -22.07 10.66
N GLY A 70 -5.55 -22.23 11.13
CA GLY A 70 -5.84 -22.52 12.54
C GLY A 70 -5.49 -21.38 13.49
N TRP A 71 -5.58 -20.13 13.03
CA TRP A 71 -5.34 -18.90 13.80
C TRP A 71 -3.93 -18.72 14.37
N GLN A 72 -2.95 -19.55 14.01
CA GLN A 72 -1.60 -19.47 14.61
C GLN A 72 -0.90 -18.12 14.37
N LEU A 73 -1.21 -17.45 13.25
CA LEU A 73 -0.61 -16.16 12.84
C LEU A 73 -1.52 -14.95 13.07
N TRP A 74 -2.58 -15.08 13.89
CA TRP A 74 -3.49 -13.97 14.19
C TRP A 74 -2.79 -12.69 14.70
N PRO A 75 -1.69 -12.74 15.50
CA PRO A 75 -1.02 -11.53 15.96
C PRO A 75 -0.39 -10.74 14.81
N VAL A 76 0.11 -11.44 13.78
CA VAL A 76 0.72 -10.83 12.59
C VAL A 76 -0.32 -10.02 11.82
N ALA A 77 -1.50 -10.60 11.62
CA ALA A 77 -2.61 -9.92 10.95
C ALA A 77 -3.13 -8.73 11.76
N VAL A 78 -3.31 -8.89 13.08
CA VAL A 78 -3.71 -7.78 13.95
C VAL A 78 -2.67 -6.66 13.89
N ALA A 79 -1.37 -6.97 13.96
CA ALA A 79 -0.31 -5.97 13.86
C ALA A 79 -0.37 -5.20 12.54
N LYS A 80 -0.48 -5.91 11.40
CA LYS A 80 -0.63 -5.32 10.06
C LYS A 80 -1.82 -4.38 9.97
N TRP A 81 -3.02 -4.89 10.26
CA TRP A 81 -4.25 -4.14 10.08
C TRP A 81 -4.40 -3.00 11.08
N THR A 82 -3.88 -3.17 12.30
CA THR A 82 -3.76 -2.06 13.27
C THR A 82 -2.82 -0.99 12.76
N ALA A 83 -1.64 -1.35 12.24
CA ALA A 83 -0.69 -0.39 11.68
C ALA A 83 -1.31 0.38 10.50
N ILE A 84 -1.97 -0.31 9.57
CA ILE A 84 -2.68 0.31 8.44
C ILE A 84 -3.76 1.27 8.94
N ALA A 85 -4.60 0.85 9.90
CA ALA A 85 -5.69 1.67 10.42
C ALA A 85 -5.17 2.93 11.15
N VAL A 86 -4.17 2.77 12.02
CA VAL A 86 -3.56 3.88 12.78
C VAL A 86 -2.86 4.85 11.83
N LEU A 87 -2.00 4.36 10.94
CA LEU A 87 -1.28 5.21 10.00
C LEU A 87 -2.22 5.88 8.99
N GLY A 88 -3.25 5.17 8.52
CA GLY A 88 -4.30 5.74 7.67
C GLY A 88 -5.07 6.86 8.38
N ALA A 89 -5.49 6.65 9.63
CA ALA A 89 -6.19 7.66 10.43
C ALA A 89 -5.30 8.88 10.71
N LEU A 90 -4.02 8.68 11.03
CA LEU A 90 -3.06 9.76 11.27
C LEU A 90 -2.69 10.53 9.98
N SER A 91 -2.87 9.92 8.81
CA SER A 91 -2.67 10.54 7.50
C SER A 91 -3.87 11.32 6.97
N TRP A 92 -5.05 11.20 7.60
CA TRP A 92 -6.25 11.89 7.15
C TRP A 92 -6.13 13.40 7.40
N GLU A 93 -6.50 14.24 6.43
CA GLU A 93 -6.59 15.71 6.51
C GLU A 93 -7.23 16.33 7.78
N ARG A 94 -8.06 15.59 8.54
CA ARG A 94 -8.71 16.04 9.78
C ARG A 94 -7.76 15.94 10.98
N VAL A 95 -6.79 15.03 10.90
CA VAL A 95 -5.79 14.78 11.94
C VAL A 95 -4.45 15.36 11.51
N GLY A 96 -4.00 15.06 10.29
CA GLY A 96 -2.83 15.70 9.69
C GLY A 96 -1.48 15.33 10.32
N ALA A 97 -1.43 14.34 11.22
CA ALA A 97 -0.24 14.08 12.06
C ALA A 97 0.94 13.48 11.27
N VAL A 98 0.67 12.64 10.27
CA VAL A 98 1.71 12.06 9.39
C VAL A 98 1.69 12.75 8.03
N PHE A 99 0.50 12.87 7.46
CA PHE A 99 0.18 13.59 6.24
C PHE A 99 -1.19 14.25 6.39
N SER A 100 -1.48 15.25 5.57
CA SER A 100 -2.82 15.81 5.42
C SER A 100 -3.41 15.38 4.08
N LEU A 101 -3.88 14.13 4.00
CA LEU A 101 -4.37 13.52 2.78
C LEU A 101 -5.89 13.58 2.66
N ALA A 102 -6.37 13.71 1.42
CA ALA A 102 -7.77 13.55 1.10
C ALA A 102 -8.19 12.08 1.34
N ARG A 103 -9.50 11.87 1.53
CA ARG A 103 -10.05 10.54 1.81
C ARG A 103 -9.65 9.49 0.76
N ALA A 104 -9.67 9.86 -0.52
CA ALA A 104 -9.30 8.99 -1.63
C ALA A 104 -7.84 8.51 -1.53
N ASP A 105 -6.92 9.42 -1.22
CA ASP A 105 -5.50 9.11 -1.07
C ASP A 105 -5.24 8.18 0.13
N VAL A 106 -5.94 8.37 1.25
CA VAL A 106 -5.84 7.48 2.41
C VAL A 106 -6.25 6.05 2.03
N TRP A 107 -7.34 5.89 1.28
CA TRP A 107 -7.77 4.57 0.81
C TRP A 107 -6.84 3.97 -0.24
N ALA A 108 -6.24 4.78 -1.11
CA ALA A 108 -5.19 4.32 -2.01
C ALA A 108 -3.97 3.78 -1.24
N CYS A 109 -3.48 4.51 -0.24
CA CYS A 109 -2.41 4.05 0.63
C CYS A 109 -2.79 2.78 1.40
N THR A 110 -4.02 2.70 1.90
CA THR A 110 -4.55 1.54 2.62
C THR A 110 -4.62 0.30 1.72
N ALA A 111 -5.10 0.46 0.48
CA ALA A 111 -5.17 -0.61 -0.50
C ALA A 111 -3.78 -1.12 -0.88
N ALA A 112 -2.84 -0.22 -1.15
CA ALA A 112 -1.44 -0.58 -1.37
C ALA A 112 -0.84 -1.36 -0.19
N ALA A 113 -1.00 -0.82 1.02
CA ALA A 113 -0.45 -1.39 2.23
C ALA A 113 -1.08 -2.72 2.62
N SER A 114 -2.32 -2.98 2.21
CA SER A 114 -2.99 -4.26 2.44
C SER A 114 -2.25 -5.45 1.82
N LEU A 115 -1.40 -5.23 0.81
CA LEU A 115 -0.57 -6.28 0.21
C LEU A 115 0.79 -6.45 0.91
N LEU A 116 1.16 -5.56 1.82
CA LEU A 116 2.48 -5.56 2.43
C LEU A 116 2.52 -6.38 3.73
N SER A 117 3.71 -6.86 4.10
CA SER A 117 3.97 -7.40 5.44
C SER A 117 3.87 -6.28 6.49
N PRO A 118 3.66 -6.59 7.78
CA PRO A 118 3.52 -5.56 8.82
C PRO A 118 4.69 -4.57 8.86
N LEU A 119 5.94 -5.04 8.76
CA LEU A 119 7.11 -4.17 8.73
C LEU A 119 7.15 -3.32 7.46
N LEU A 120 6.80 -3.89 6.30
CA LEU A 120 6.75 -3.16 5.04
C LEU A 120 5.64 -2.10 5.01
N VAL A 121 4.55 -2.24 5.79
CA VAL A 121 3.58 -1.16 6.00
C VAL A 121 4.24 0.07 6.61
N LEU A 122 5.05 -0.12 7.67
CA LEU A 122 5.78 1.00 8.29
C LEU A 122 6.79 1.61 7.32
N GLY A 123 7.54 0.76 6.62
CA GLY A 123 8.47 1.17 5.57
C GLY A 123 7.78 1.95 4.45
N PHE A 124 6.58 1.54 4.04
CA PHE A 124 5.80 2.19 3.01
C PHE A 124 5.35 3.60 3.41
N TRP A 125 4.86 3.82 4.63
CA TRP A 125 4.55 5.18 5.09
C TRP A 125 5.81 6.06 5.19
N LEU A 126 6.94 5.47 5.58
CA LEU A 126 8.22 6.19 5.59
C LEU A 126 8.64 6.59 4.17
N VAL A 127 8.60 5.66 3.21
CA VAL A 127 8.92 5.93 1.81
C VAL A 127 7.97 6.97 1.23
N LEU A 128 6.65 6.86 1.46
CA LEU A 128 5.68 7.88 1.09
C LEU A 128 6.10 9.26 1.61
N LYS A 129 6.61 9.34 2.84
CA LYS A 129 6.98 10.61 3.47
C LYS A 129 8.20 11.22 2.82
N LEU A 130 9.20 10.39 2.53
CA LEU A 130 10.42 10.78 1.85
C LEU A 130 10.14 11.20 0.40
N VAL A 131 9.37 10.40 -0.35
CA VAL A 131 9.01 10.67 -1.75
C VAL A 131 8.13 11.92 -1.83
N ALA A 132 7.13 12.06 -0.97
CA ALA A 132 6.29 13.27 -0.92
C ALA A 132 7.14 14.51 -0.62
N GLY A 133 8.04 14.44 0.36
CA GLY A 133 8.95 15.53 0.70
C GLY A 133 9.89 15.92 -0.44
N GLY A 134 10.47 14.93 -1.13
CA GLY A 134 11.38 15.13 -2.26
C GLY A 134 10.69 15.64 -3.53
N LEU A 135 9.47 15.18 -3.81
CA LEU A 135 8.69 15.63 -4.96
C LEU A 135 8.02 16.99 -4.71
N ARG A 136 7.81 17.39 -3.44
CA ARG A 136 7.20 18.67 -3.05
C ARG A 136 7.69 19.88 -3.85
N PRO A 137 9.00 20.15 -3.91
CA PRO A 137 9.51 21.30 -4.68
C PRO A 137 9.31 21.18 -6.19
N LEU A 138 9.28 19.96 -6.73
CA LEU A 138 9.18 19.71 -8.18
C LEU A 138 7.74 19.92 -8.67
N LEU A 139 6.77 19.40 -7.93
CA LEU A 139 5.35 19.46 -8.30
C LEU A 139 4.65 20.74 -7.81
N ALA A 140 5.24 21.49 -6.87
CA ALA A 140 4.71 22.80 -6.44
C ALA A 140 4.93 23.93 -7.47
N ARG A 141 5.79 23.73 -8.47
CA ARG A 141 6.05 24.69 -9.55
C ARG A 141 4.97 24.61 -10.63
N GLY A 142 3.77 25.14 -10.35
CA GLY A 142 2.70 25.21 -11.36
C GLY A 142 1.25 25.42 -10.92
N ALA A 143 0.99 25.95 -9.71
CA ALA A 143 -0.32 26.40 -9.21
C ALA A 143 -1.54 25.50 -9.56
N GLY A 144 -1.76 24.49 -8.72
CA GLY A 144 -2.95 23.64 -8.64
C GLY A 144 -2.96 22.83 -7.34
N PRO A 145 -4.04 22.07 -7.05
CA PRO A 145 -4.04 21.11 -5.95
C PRO A 145 -2.93 20.07 -6.15
N TRP A 146 -2.25 19.72 -5.06
CA TRP A 146 -1.12 18.78 -5.03
C TRP A 146 -1.56 17.37 -5.45
N PRO A 147 -1.09 16.80 -6.57
CA PRO A 147 -1.48 15.46 -6.99
C PRO A 147 -0.71 14.41 -6.18
N PHE A 148 -1.38 13.73 -5.24
CA PHE A 148 -0.73 12.77 -4.34
C PHE A 148 -0.60 11.37 -4.96
N MET A 149 -1.39 11.02 -5.97
CA MET A 149 -1.36 9.70 -6.63
C MET A 149 0.00 9.27 -7.24
N PRO A 150 0.77 10.16 -7.91
CA PRO A 150 2.10 9.82 -8.38
C PRO A 150 3.06 9.40 -7.25
N VAL A 151 2.92 10.03 -6.07
CA VAL A 151 3.71 9.69 -4.87
C VAL A 151 3.37 8.27 -4.42
N VAL A 152 2.08 7.93 -4.39
CA VAL A 152 1.61 6.58 -4.03
C VAL A 152 2.16 5.55 -5.00
N THR A 153 2.02 5.79 -6.30
CA THR A 153 2.48 4.86 -7.35
C THR A 153 3.96 4.58 -7.22
N LEU A 154 4.79 5.63 -7.11
CA LEU A 154 6.23 5.49 -6.94
C LEU A 154 6.59 4.75 -5.65
N SER A 155 5.90 5.05 -4.56
CA SER A 155 6.17 4.41 -3.27
C SER A 155 5.82 2.92 -3.29
N VAL A 156 4.74 2.53 -3.97
CA VAL A 156 4.38 1.12 -4.16
C VAL A 156 5.41 0.40 -5.00
N VAL A 157 5.90 1.01 -6.08
CA VAL A 157 6.97 0.43 -6.90
C VAL A 157 8.25 0.27 -6.09
N LEU A 158 8.67 1.30 -5.35
CA LEU A 158 9.90 1.25 -4.55
C LEU A 158 9.83 0.18 -3.45
N VAL A 159 8.72 0.11 -2.72
CA VAL A 159 8.54 -0.88 -1.65
C VAL A 159 8.33 -2.27 -2.22
N GLY A 160 7.59 -2.40 -3.32
CA GLY A 160 7.38 -3.67 -4.02
C GLY A 160 8.70 -4.25 -4.53
N LEU A 161 9.49 -3.46 -5.25
CA LEU A 161 10.81 -3.86 -5.73
C LEU A 161 11.77 -4.13 -4.55
N GLY A 162 11.81 -3.26 -3.55
CA GLY A 162 12.66 -3.44 -2.36
C GLY A 162 12.33 -4.71 -1.59
N GLY A 163 11.04 -5.02 -1.40
CA GLY A 163 10.57 -6.23 -0.73
C GLY A 163 10.78 -7.51 -1.54
N MET A 164 10.76 -7.41 -2.88
CA MET A 164 11.09 -8.53 -3.77
C MET A 164 12.59 -8.82 -3.85
N LEU A 165 13.44 -7.80 -3.72
CA LEU A 165 14.90 -7.93 -3.78
C LEU A 165 15.54 -8.28 -2.43
N ALA A 166 14.77 -8.28 -1.34
CA ALA A 166 15.25 -8.69 -0.02
C ALA A 166 15.68 -10.17 -0.05
N PRO A 167 16.77 -10.56 0.65
CA PRO A 167 17.26 -11.93 0.67
C PRO A 167 16.16 -12.87 1.21
N GLY A 168 15.60 -13.70 0.33
CA GLY A 168 14.42 -14.54 0.59
C GLY A 168 13.26 -14.30 -0.38
N GLY A 169 13.31 -13.25 -1.20
CA GLY A 169 12.36 -13.03 -2.29
C GLY A 169 12.51 -14.09 -3.38
N ASN A 170 11.44 -14.86 -3.63
CA ASN A 170 11.37 -15.73 -4.79
C ASN A 170 11.31 -14.86 -6.06
N LEU A 171 12.47 -14.58 -6.66
CA LEU A 171 12.62 -14.00 -8.00
C LEU A 171 12.17 -14.94 -9.12
N ALA A 172 11.27 -15.89 -8.85
CA ALA A 172 10.70 -16.80 -9.84
C ALA A 172 9.60 -16.13 -10.69
N LEU A 173 9.68 -14.82 -10.91
CA LEU A 173 8.66 -14.01 -11.58
C LEU A 173 8.74 -14.02 -13.11
N PHE A 174 9.65 -14.79 -13.73
CA PHE A 174 9.77 -14.88 -15.19
C PHE A 174 10.04 -16.31 -15.71
N GLY A 175 9.70 -17.35 -14.95
CA GLY A 175 9.89 -18.76 -15.37
C GLY A 175 8.71 -19.40 -16.10
N TRP A 176 7.55 -18.74 -16.16
CA TRP A 176 6.32 -19.28 -16.75
C TRP A 176 5.52 -18.19 -17.49
N LEU A 177 6.12 -17.67 -18.56
CA LEU A 177 5.45 -17.19 -19.77
C LEU A 177 6.18 -17.84 -20.95
#